data_AF-A0A225UK01-F1
#
_entry.id   AF-A0A225UK01-F1
#
_cell.length_a   1.000
_cell.length_b   1.000
_cell.length_c   1.000
_cell.angle_alpha   90.00
_cell.angle_beta   90.00
_cell.angle_gamma   90.00
#
_symmetry.space_group_name_H-M   'P 1'
#
loop_
_entity.id
_entity.type
_entity.pdbx_description
1 polymer ?
#
loop_
_entity_poly.entity_id
_entity_poly.type
_entity_poly.pdbx_seq_one_letter_code
_entity_poly.pdbx_strand_id
1 'polypeptide(L)'
;MLQAQTLMALSRSRSEQRRRDHAAPRRTGAGGAGDPGSGGDSDGDDSSNGSGGGGGGSTVDPAGMPLVSTILPRRQFAPDNACIPGRQQTRLYNIADVDPWVIQRINTLTIMTMTLEVLSRALPFRPDHLITGPNVRGLMAALSWNGFTGANIPEPMSFEITVDGRLGFLIERYSAVEFQDLIAYWESTHLFPVPSSLIRSDPYLVTFVVERKNRRSHVGARWKQILNLFLIAMREGWCDLDLLLDPYFLHFPKRTDEVAWYPGIEARSTNIADPQLNRREPADLIEALAECDATDPWRTHYRLDHAGHPARRIARLAGKFFNMAALNPNAPPLAPQP
;
A
#
# COMPACT_ATOMS: atom_id res chain seq x y z
N MET A 1 8.50 -32.29 -12.57
CA MET A 1 9.48 -31.19 -12.77
C MET A 1 8.89 -29.96 -13.45
N LEU A 2 8.08 -30.10 -14.52
CA LEU A 2 7.54 -28.95 -15.26
C LEU A 2 6.62 -28.04 -14.42
N GLN A 3 5.76 -28.63 -13.56
CA GLN A 3 4.75 -27.90 -12.78
C GLN A 3 5.35 -27.00 -11.68
N ALA A 4 6.45 -27.42 -11.04
CA ALA A 4 7.18 -26.61 -10.07
C ALA A 4 7.91 -25.43 -10.74
N GLN A 5 8.43 -25.64 -11.96
CA GLN A 5 9.00 -24.55 -12.76
C GLN A 5 7.93 -23.59 -13.28
N THR A 6 6.72 -24.07 -13.60
CA THR A 6 5.59 -23.23 -13.99
C THR A 6 5.07 -22.38 -12.82
N LEU A 7 4.98 -22.94 -11.61
CA LEU A 7 4.58 -22.19 -10.41
C LEU A 7 5.65 -21.18 -9.97
N MET A 8 6.94 -21.54 -10.03
CA MET A 8 8.03 -20.57 -9.83
C MET A 8 8.09 -19.50 -10.92
N ALA A 9 7.76 -19.84 -12.18
CA ALA A 9 7.68 -18.88 -13.27
C ALA A 9 6.49 -17.92 -13.09
N LEU A 10 5.37 -18.36 -12.53
CA LEU A 10 4.20 -17.52 -12.24
C LEU A 10 4.44 -16.61 -11.03
N SER A 11 5.09 -17.07 -9.97
CA SER A 11 5.45 -16.24 -8.81
C SER A 11 6.51 -15.20 -9.17
N ARG A 12 7.54 -15.59 -9.94
CA ARG A 12 8.51 -14.66 -10.53
C ARG A 12 7.81 -13.69 -11.47
N SER A 13 6.96 -14.15 -12.40
CA SER A 13 6.26 -13.28 -13.35
C SER A 13 5.36 -12.25 -12.67
N ARG A 14 4.74 -12.54 -11.52
CA ARG A 14 3.96 -11.55 -10.75
C ARG A 14 4.86 -10.54 -10.04
N SER A 15 6.00 -10.96 -9.46
CA SER A 15 6.99 -10.03 -8.88
C SER A 15 7.70 -9.18 -9.97
N GLU A 16 7.99 -9.77 -11.13
CA GLU A 16 8.58 -9.09 -12.28
C GLU A 16 7.61 -8.12 -12.95
N GLN A 17 6.33 -8.50 -13.11
CA GLN A 17 5.30 -7.61 -13.63
C GLN A 17 5.09 -6.42 -12.68
N ARG A 18 5.10 -6.65 -11.36
CA ARG A 18 5.06 -5.59 -10.34
C ARG A 18 6.27 -4.65 -10.41
N ARG A 19 7.48 -5.16 -10.66
CA ARG A 19 8.66 -4.32 -10.95
C ARG A 19 8.51 -3.53 -12.26
N ARG A 20 7.93 -4.11 -13.32
CA ARG A 20 7.71 -3.42 -14.60
C ARG A 20 6.68 -2.30 -14.46
N ASP A 21 5.61 -2.53 -13.69
CA ASP A 21 4.57 -1.53 -13.47
C ASP A 21 5.06 -0.36 -12.59
N HIS A 22 6.05 -0.60 -11.71
CA HIS A 22 6.75 0.45 -10.95
C HIS A 22 7.90 1.13 -11.72
N ALA A 23 8.56 0.43 -12.65
CA ALA A 23 9.70 0.96 -13.41
C ALA A 23 9.31 1.64 -14.73
N ALA A 24 8.08 1.48 -15.22
CA ALA A 24 7.64 2.10 -16.45
C ALA A 24 7.05 3.50 -16.18
N PRO A 25 7.66 4.59 -16.67
CA PRO A 25 6.91 5.83 -16.82
C PRO A 25 5.84 5.56 -17.87
N ARG A 26 4.57 5.72 -17.49
CA ARG A 26 3.45 5.69 -18.45
C ARG A 26 3.78 6.68 -19.57
N ARG A 27 4.10 6.14 -20.76
CA ARG A 27 4.12 6.92 -22.00
C ARG A 27 2.67 7.32 -22.29
N THR A 28 2.32 8.54 -21.94
CA THR A 28 1.22 9.26 -22.60
C THR A 28 1.84 10.36 -23.43
N GLY A 29 1.61 10.27 -24.75
CA GLY A 29 2.15 11.16 -25.76
C GLY A 29 1.67 12.59 -25.62
N ALA A 30 2.41 13.45 -26.30
CA ALA A 30 2.35 14.90 -26.32
C ALA A 30 0.98 15.50 -26.65
N GLY A 31 0.71 16.68 -26.06
CA GLY A 31 -0.16 17.68 -26.65
C GLY A 31 -0.81 18.65 -25.65
N GLY A 32 -0.34 19.91 -25.63
CA GLY A 32 -1.19 21.07 -25.34
C GLY A 32 -0.95 21.82 -24.03
N ALA A 33 -0.52 23.07 -24.14
CA ALA A 33 -0.27 24.03 -23.06
C ALA A 33 -1.55 24.58 -22.41
N GLY A 34 -1.45 24.99 -21.14
CA GLY A 34 -2.46 25.78 -20.42
C GLY A 34 -2.10 25.96 -18.93
N ASP A 35 -1.89 27.21 -18.54
CA ASP A 35 -1.49 27.75 -17.22
C ASP A 35 -2.63 27.68 -16.15
N PRO A 36 -2.48 28.12 -14.86
CA PRO A 36 -2.95 27.34 -13.71
C PRO A 36 -4.20 27.95 -13.04
N GLY A 37 -5.00 27.12 -12.37
CA GLY A 37 -6.18 27.59 -11.65
C GLY A 37 -6.47 26.78 -10.40
N SER A 38 -6.36 27.45 -9.26
CA SER A 38 -6.93 27.19 -7.92
C SER A 38 -7.72 25.90 -7.71
N GLY A 39 -7.22 25.04 -6.81
CA GLY A 39 -8.01 24.04 -6.13
C GLY A 39 -8.18 24.43 -4.66
N GLY A 40 -9.32 25.02 -4.33
CA GLY A 40 -9.72 25.37 -2.97
C GLY A 40 -10.16 24.15 -2.17
N ASP A 41 -9.87 24.22 -0.88
CA ASP A 41 -10.27 23.30 0.17
C ASP A 41 -11.79 23.28 0.37
N SER A 42 -12.34 22.14 0.77
CA SER A 42 -13.67 22.08 1.42
C SER A 42 -13.74 20.85 2.32
N ASP A 43 -13.54 21.10 3.62
CA ASP A 43 -14.05 20.31 4.72
C ASP A 43 -15.55 20.60 4.91
N GLY A 44 -16.30 19.62 5.40
CA GLY A 44 -17.73 19.80 5.72
C GLY A 44 -18.32 18.60 6.44
N ASP A 45 -18.40 18.72 7.76
CA ASP A 45 -18.99 17.80 8.73
C ASP A 45 -20.54 17.86 8.80
N ASP A 46 -21.06 17.03 9.71
CA ASP A 46 -22.38 16.44 9.91
C ASP A 46 -23.45 17.33 10.61
N SER A 47 -24.73 16.98 10.38
CA SER A 47 -25.90 16.99 11.28
C SER A 47 -26.84 18.20 11.56
N SER A 48 -28.14 17.97 11.24
CA SER A 48 -29.37 18.05 12.08
C SER A 48 -30.49 19.13 11.86
N ASN A 49 -31.64 18.61 11.39
CA ASN A 49 -33.08 18.74 11.78
C ASN A 49 -33.84 20.09 11.94
N GLY A 50 -35.05 20.17 11.32
CA GLY A 50 -36.10 21.17 11.61
C GLY A 50 -37.36 21.08 10.69
N SER A 51 -38.54 20.82 11.28
CA SER A 51 -39.81 20.32 10.70
C SER A 51 -40.80 21.33 10.04
N GLY A 52 -41.74 20.79 9.22
CA GLY A 52 -43.08 21.37 8.90
C GLY A 52 -43.67 20.85 7.56
N GLY A 53 -44.43 19.74 7.50
CA GLY A 53 -45.91 19.65 7.54
C GLY A 53 -46.63 20.37 6.37
N GLY A 54 -47.43 19.79 5.46
CA GLY A 54 -47.94 18.44 5.19
C GLY A 54 -48.85 18.47 3.94
N GLY A 55 -49.24 17.32 3.39
CA GLY A 55 -50.39 17.21 2.47
C GLY A 55 -50.25 16.29 1.25
N GLY A 56 -50.60 15.01 1.41
CA GLY A 56 -51.41 14.22 0.46
C GLY A 56 -50.83 13.81 -0.89
N GLY A 57 -50.42 12.55 -1.02
CA GLY A 57 -50.25 11.88 -2.31
C GLY A 57 -49.33 10.65 -2.21
N SER A 58 -49.91 9.46 -2.36
CA SER A 58 -49.23 8.17 -2.27
C SER A 58 -48.14 7.98 -3.35
N THR A 59 -47.22 7.06 -3.04
CA THR A 59 -46.21 6.39 -3.89
C THR A 59 -44.96 7.17 -4.32
N VAL A 60 -43.87 7.02 -3.57
CA VAL A 60 -42.50 6.97 -4.15
C VAL A 60 -41.72 5.87 -3.42
N ASP A 61 -41.73 4.68 -4.04
CA ASP A 61 -40.86 3.54 -3.75
C ASP A 61 -39.38 3.87 -4.03
N PRO A 62 -38.41 3.11 -3.50
CA PRO A 62 -36.98 3.41 -3.57
C PRO A 62 -36.42 3.15 -4.97
N ALA A 63 -36.73 4.04 -5.91
CA ALA A 63 -36.26 4.01 -7.29
C ALA A 63 -35.44 5.27 -7.59
N GLY A 64 -34.39 5.50 -6.80
CA GLY A 64 -33.35 6.52 -7.04
C GLY A 64 -32.02 5.95 -7.54
N MET A 65 -31.92 4.64 -7.69
CA MET A 65 -30.93 4.01 -8.56
C MET A 65 -31.69 3.56 -9.80
N PRO A 66 -31.33 4.00 -11.02
CA PRO A 66 -31.91 3.41 -12.21
C PRO A 66 -31.50 1.94 -12.23
N LEU A 67 -32.44 1.08 -11.83
CA LEU A 67 -32.33 -0.37 -11.99
C LEU A 67 -32.27 -0.64 -13.49
N VAL A 68 -31.03 -0.67 -14.00
CA VAL A 68 -30.50 -1.63 -14.97
C VAL A 68 -31.61 -2.40 -15.69
N SER A 69 -32.31 -1.75 -16.60
CA SER A 69 -33.13 -2.44 -17.61
C SER A 69 -32.43 -2.45 -18.98
N THR A 70 -31.24 -1.87 -19.07
CA THR A 70 -30.43 -1.75 -20.29
C THR A 70 -29.24 -2.71 -20.35
N ILE A 71 -29.00 -3.53 -19.33
CA ILE A 71 -27.96 -4.58 -19.37
C ILE A 71 -28.64 -5.95 -19.53
N LEU A 72 -29.43 -6.09 -20.60
CA LEU A 72 -29.77 -7.42 -21.07
C LEU A 72 -28.54 -8.00 -21.78
N PRO A 73 -28.14 -9.23 -21.46
CA PRO A 73 -27.03 -9.86 -22.15
C PRO A 73 -27.38 -9.94 -23.65
N ARG A 74 -26.43 -9.56 -24.52
CA ARG A 74 -26.61 -9.57 -25.99
C ARG A 74 -27.00 -10.94 -26.55
N ARG A 75 -26.83 -12.02 -25.76
CA ARG A 75 -27.36 -13.35 -26.03
C ARG A 75 -28.04 -13.88 -24.78
N GLN A 76 -29.13 -14.61 -24.97
CA GLN A 76 -29.75 -15.37 -23.89
C GLN A 76 -28.75 -16.40 -23.36
N PHE A 77 -28.54 -16.38 -22.05
CA PHE A 77 -27.73 -17.40 -21.38
C PHE A 77 -28.45 -18.76 -21.46
N ALA A 78 -27.67 -19.83 -21.39
CA ALA A 78 -28.21 -21.18 -21.14
C ALA A 78 -29.04 -21.19 -19.83
N PRO A 79 -29.87 -22.22 -19.58
CA PRO A 79 -30.64 -22.33 -18.34
C PRO A 79 -29.80 -22.03 -17.09
N ASP A 80 -30.42 -21.40 -16.09
CA ASP A 80 -29.74 -20.83 -14.92
C ASP A 80 -28.75 -21.78 -14.23
N ASN A 81 -29.09 -23.06 -14.13
CA ASN A 81 -28.25 -24.10 -13.57
C ASN A 81 -27.02 -24.47 -14.42
N ALA A 82 -27.04 -24.20 -15.73
CA ALA A 82 -25.94 -24.42 -16.66
C ALA A 82 -25.04 -23.17 -16.76
N CYS A 83 -25.62 -21.97 -16.74
CA CYS A 83 -24.86 -20.72 -16.81
C CYS A 83 -24.29 -20.30 -15.45
N ILE A 84 -25.03 -20.53 -14.37
CA ILE A 84 -24.65 -20.19 -13.00
C ILE A 84 -24.85 -21.42 -12.07
N PRO A 85 -24.15 -22.56 -12.28
CA PRO A 85 -24.36 -23.73 -11.44
C PRO A 85 -24.21 -23.54 -9.92
N GLY A 86 -23.54 -22.46 -9.45
CA GLY A 86 -23.46 -22.12 -8.02
C GLY A 86 -24.66 -21.34 -7.47
N ARG A 87 -25.69 -21.09 -8.29
CA ARG A 87 -26.82 -20.21 -7.92
C ARG A 87 -27.68 -20.82 -6.82
N GLN A 88 -28.16 -22.04 -7.06
CA GLN A 88 -29.07 -22.77 -6.16
C GLN A 88 -28.41 -23.99 -5.51
N GLN A 89 -27.27 -24.44 -6.03
CA GLN A 89 -26.56 -25.62 -5.57
C GLN A 89 -25.13 -25.25 -5.20
N THR A 90 -24.59 -25.97 -4.22
CA THR A 90 -23.18 -25.82 -3.86
C THR A 90 -22.30 -26.38 -4.97
N ARG A 91 -21.10 -25.81 -5.11
CA ARG A 91 -20.11 -26.27 -6.08
C ARG A 91 -18.88 -26.76 -5.34
N LEU A 92 -18.38 -27.91 -5.76
CA LEU A 92 -17.09 -28.42 -5.31
C LEU A 92 -16.00 -27.83 -6.20
N TYR A 93 -15.17 -26.97 -5.63
CA TYR A 93 -14.00 -26.42 -6.29
C TYR A 93 -12.77 -27.27 -5.97
N ASN A 94 -11.76 -27.23 -6.84
CA ASN A 94 -10.43 -27.74 -6.54
C ASN A 94 -9.62 -26.65 -5.83
N ILE A 95 -8.83 -27.01 -4.81
CA ILE A 95 -8.06 -26.06 -4.00
C ILE A 95 -7.11 -25.22 -4.84
N ALA A 96 -6.51 -25.81 -5.89
CA ALA A 96 -5.60 -25.13 -6.79
C ALA A 96 -6.29 -24.03 -7.64
N ASP A 97 -7.59 -24.16 -7.88
CA ASP A 97 -8.36 -23.22 -8.72
C ASP A 97 -8.93 -22.05 -7.92
N VAL A 98 -8.99 -22.19 -6.59
CA VAL A 98 -9.62 -21.19 -5.71
C VAL A 98 -8.66 -20.59 -4.68
N ASP A 99 -7.38 -20.93 -4.67
CA ASP A 99 -6.38 -20.25 -3.84
C ASP A 99 -6.42 -18.71 -4.07
N PRO A 100 -6.45 -17.87 -3.03
CA PRO A 100 -6.22 -18.16 -1.61
C PRO A 100 -7.47 -18.54 -0.79
N TRP A 101 -8.57 -18.91 -1.43
CA TRP A 101 -9.85 -19.03 -0.76
C TRP A 101 -9.99 -20.28 0.10
N VAL A 102 -10.67 -20.12 1.25
CA VAL A 102 -10.97 -21.24 2.16
C VAL A 102 -11.99 -22.15 1.47
N ILE A 103 -11.48 -23.16 0.78
CA ILE A 103 -12.26 -24.10 -0.04
C ILE A 103 -13.43 -24.74 0.71
N GLN A 104 -13.24 -25.10 1.98
CA GLN A 104 -14.30 -25.65 2.84
C GLN A 104 -15.46 -24.67 3.03
N ARG A 105 -15.18 -23.35 3.04
CA ARG A 105 -16.23 -22.34 3.13
C ARG A 105 -16.93 -22.18 1.79
N ILE A 106 -16.20 -21.95 0.69
CA ILE A 106 -16.82 -21.75 -0.64
C ILE A 106 -17.67 -22.96 -1.04
N ASN A 107 -17.20 -24.18 -0.78
CA ASN A 107 -17.89 -25.39 -1.18
C ASN A 107 -19.25 -25.59 -0.48
N THR A 108 -19.57 -24.79 0.53
CA THR A 108 -20.87 -24.81 1.23
C THR A 108 -21.79 -23.65 0.84
N LEU A 109 -21.34 -22.73 -0.02
CA LEU A 109 -22.10 -21.54 -0.40
C LEU A 109 -22.96 -21.76 -1.65
N THR A 110 -24.12 -21.12 -1.66
CA THR A 110 -24.95 -20.92 -2.87
C THR A 110 -25.27 -19.45 -3.00
N ILE A 111 -25.36 -18.91 -4.22
CA ILE A 111 -25.61 -17.47 -4.42
C ILE A 111 -26.95 -17.05 -3.80
N MET A 112 -27.98 -17.89 -3.87
CA MET A 112 -29.31 -17.58 -3.32
C MET A 112 -29.34 -17.50 -1.79
N THR A 113 -28.48 -18.24 -1.09
CA THR A 113 -28.38 -18.21 0.37
C THR A 113 -27.24 -17.32 0.87
N MET A 114 -26.47 -16.73 -0.04
CA MET A 114 -25.29 -15.94 0.28
C MET A 114 -25.68 -14.52 0.66
N THR A 115 -25.50 -14.19 1.94
CA THR A 115 -25.60 -12.81 2.42
C THR A 115 -24.28 -12.08 2.21
N LEU A 116 -24.31 -10.75 2.25
CA LEU A 116 -23.10 -9.90 2.22
C LEU A 116 -22.10 -10.34 3.31
N GLU A 117 -22.61 -10.66 4.51
CA GLU A 117 -21.79 -11.11 5.61
C GLU A 117 -21.16 -12.48 5.34
N VAL A 118 -21.91 -13.44 4.79
CA VAL A 118 -21.40 -14.77 4.41
C VAL A 118 -20.35 -14.68 3.30
N LEU A 119 -20.61 -13.88 2.26
CA LEU A 119 -19.65 -13.65 1.18
C LEU A 119 -18.37 -13.01 1.71
N SER A 120 -18.49 -12.00 2.58
CA SER A 120 -17.33 -11.36 3.21
C SER A 120 -16.50 -12.30 4.08
N ARG A 121 -17.11 -13.38 4.60
CA ARG A 121 -16.44 -14.41 5.41
C ARG A 121 -15.82 -15.52 4.55
N ALA A 122 -16.31 -15.73 3.34
CA ALA A 122 -15.78 -16.72 2.41
C ALA A 122 -14.61 -16.20 1.57
N LEU A 123 -14.45 -14.88 1.49
CA LEU A 123 -13.29 -14.24 0.87
C LEU A 123 -11.97 -14.78 1.44
N PRO A 124 -10.92 -14.85 0.61
CA PRO A 124 -9.85 -15.80 0.79
C PRO A 124 -8.95 -15.62 1.99
N PHE A 125 -9.02 -14.48 2.64
CA PHE A 125 -8.10 -14.22 3.71
C PHE A 125 -8.72 -13.39 4.80
N ARG A 126 -8.86 -14.03 5.96
CA ARG A 126 -9.19 -13.40 7.22
C ARG A 126 -8.16 -13.88 8.24
N PRO A 127 -7.10 -13.11 8.48
CA PRO A 127 -6.19 -13.36 9.58
C PRO A 127 -6.87 -12.85 10.87
N ASP A 128 -8.20 -12.99 11.00
CA ASP A 128 -9.00 -12.43 12.09
C ASP A 128 -8.47 -12.93 13.44
N HIS A 129 -7.88 -14.12 13.46
CA HIS A 129 -7.22 -14.69 14.64
C HIS A 129 -5.90 -14.00 15.02
N LEU A 130 -5.17 -13.42 14.07
CA LEU A 130 -3.94 -12.65 14.33
C LEU A 130 -4.23 -11.16 14.55
N ILE A 131 -5.25 -10.59 13.90
CA ILE A 131 -5.65 -9.19 14.05
C ILE A 131 -6.52 -9.04 15.29
N THR A 132 -5.89 -9.08 16.47
CA THR A 132 -6.54 -8.83 17.76
C THR A 132 -5.93 -7.58 18.41
N GLY A 133 -6.66 -6.90 19.29
CA GLY A 133 -6.11 -5.75 20.02
C GLY A 133 -4.77 -6.06 20.72
N PRO A 134 -4.64 -7.19 21.46
CA PRO A 134 -3.37 -7.58 22.07
C PRO A 134 -2.23 -7.75 21.05
N ASN A 135 -2.48 -8.43 19.92
CA ASN A 135 -1.43 -8.64 18.91
C ASN A 135 -1.04 -7.35 18.20
N VAL A 136 -2.00 -6.48 17.87
CA VAL A 136 -1.71 -5.16 17.29
C VAL A 136 -0.93 -4.29 18.28
N ARG A 137 -1.29 -4.33 19.57
CA ARG A 137 -0.53 -3.63 20.61
C ARG A 137 0.89 -4.18 20.75
N GLY A 138 1.04 -5.50 20.72
CA GLY A 138 2.35 -6.15 20.74
C GLY A 138 3.21 -5.72 19.54
N LEU A 139 2.61 -5.69 18.35
CA LEU A 139 3.27 -5.22 17.12
C LEU A 139 3.75 -3.76 17.23
N MET A 140 2.89 -2.86 17.73
CA MET A 140 3.26 -1.45 17.90
C MET A 140 4.31 -1.27 19.01
N ALA A 141 4.24 -2.06 20.09
CA ALA A 141 5.22 -2.03 21.18
C ALA A 141 6.59 -2.61 20.77
N ALA A 142 6.64 -3.46 19.75
CA ALA A 142 7.88 -4.01 19.21
C ALA A 142 8.70 -2.98 18.42
N LEU A 143 8.15 -1.80 18.13
CA LEU A 143 8.82 -0.72 17.39
C LEU A 143 9.42 -1.22 16.05
N SER A 144 8.66 -2.02 15.30
CA SER A 144 9.10 -2.68 14.07
C SER A 144 9.68 -1.72 13.02
N TRP A 145 9.22 -0.47 13.00
CA TRP A 145 9.76 0.60 12.15
C TRP A 145 11.21 1.00 12.47
N ASN A 146 11.78 0.55 13.59
CA ASN A 146 13.22 0.72 13.86
C ASN A 146 14.10 -0.01 12.84
N GLY A 147 13.55 -0.98 12.10
CA GLY A 147 14.20 -1.55 10.92
C GLY A 147 14.54 -0.51 9.84
N PHE A 148 13.94 0.69 9.89
CA PHE A 148 14.23 1.79 8.98
C PHE A 148 15.20 2.82 9.55
N THR A 149 15.86 2.63 10.68
CA THR A 149 16.77 3.66 11.21
C THR A 149 18.12 3.10 11.61
N GLY A 150 19.02 4.01 12.01
CA GLY A 150 20.37 3.69 12.47
C GLY A 150 21.19 2.96 11.41
N ALA A 151 21.77 1.82 11.78
CA ALA A 151 22.65 1.03 10.91
C ALA A 151 21.96 0.46 9.65
N ASN A 152 20.63 0.49 9.58
CA ASN A 152 19.89 0.00 8.42
C ASN A 152 19.67 1.06 7.34
N ILE A 153 19.95 2.34 7.61
CA ILE A 153 19.90 3.39 6.60
C ILE A 153 21.05 3.13 5.62
N PRO A 154 20.77 2.88 4.32
CA PRO A 154 21.83 2.66 3.36
C PRO A 154 22.67 3.92 3.20
N GLU A 155 23.99 3.77 3.05
CA GLU A 155 24.84 4.89 2.66
C GLU A 155 24.37 5.45 1.30
N PRO A 156 24.28 6.78 1.18
CA PRO A 156 23.90 7.40 -0.08
C PRO A 156 24.91 7.05 -1.15
N MET A 157 24.41 6.72 -2.34
CA MET A 157 25.28 6.40 -3.48
C MET A 157 25.61 7.65 -4.29
N SER A 158 24.72 8.63 -4.30
CA SER A 158 24.76 9.78 -5.19
C SER A 158 25.30 11.06 -4.58
N PHE A 159 25.46 11.14 -3.27
CA PHE A 159 25.93 12.34 -2.57
C PHE A 159 26.64 12.00 -1.25
N GLU A 160 27.29 12.98 -0.63
CA GLU A 160 27.82 12.88 0.74
C GLU A 160 26.79 13.44 1.73
N ILE A 161 26.61 12.79 2.89
CA ILE A 161 25.60 13.24 3.87
C ILE A 161 25.90 14.67 4.38
N THR A 162 27.16 15.08 4.41
CA THR A 162 27.62 16.40 4.86
C THR A 162 27.78 17.40 3.71
N VAL A 163 26.92 17.34 2.69
CA VAL A 163 26.91 18.34 1.62
C VAL A 163 26.39 19.68 2.16
N ASP A 164 27.07 20.78 1.83
CA ASP A 164 26.62 22.13 2.18
C ASP A 164 25.59 22.69 1.18
N GLY A 165 25.06 23.88 1.48
CA GLY A 165 24.19 24.63 0.56
C GLY A 165 22.78 24.08 0.48
N ARG A 166 22.14 24.19 -0.69
CA ARG A 166 20.73 23.83 -0.86
C ARG A 166 20.48 22.34 -0.73
N LEU A 167 21.39 21.51 -1.23
CA LEU A 167 21.29 20.06 -1.15
C LEU A 167 21.45 19.59 0.31
N GLY A 168 22.40 20.16 1.05
CA GLY A 168 22.55 19.93 2.49
C GLY A 168 21.28 20.23 3.29
N PHE A 169 20.73 21.43 3.09
CA PHE A 169 19.48 21.82 3.73
C PHE A 169 18.32 20.87 3.41
N LEU A 170 18.20 20.43 2.14
CA LEU A 170 17.20 19.43 1.76
C LEU A 170 17.40 18.11 2.52
N ILE A 171 18.63 17.58 2.56
CA ILE A 171 18.96 16.32 3.20
C ILE A 171 18.68 16.40 4.71
N GLU A 172 19.07 17.49 5.37
CA GLU A 172 18.80 17.73 6.79
C GLU A 172 17.29 17.72 7.08
N ARG A 173 16.51 18.49 6.31
CA ARG A 173 15.07 18.59 6.49
C ARG A 173 14.37 17.26 6.20
N TYR A 174 14.79 16.55 5.16
CA TYR A 174 14.28 15.22 4.85
C TYR A 174 14.57 14.23 6.00
N SER A 175 15.81 14.20 6.49
CA SER A 175 16.23 13.25 7.55
C SER A 175 15.44 13.49 8.85
N ALA A 176 15.16 14.75 9.19
CA ALA A 176 14.32 15.10 10.32
C ALA A 176 12.86 14.60 10.15
N VAL A 177 12.28 14.80 8.96
CA VAL A 177 10.93 14.32 8.64
C VAL A 177 10.88 12.80 8.69
N GLU A 178 11.83 12.13 8.04
CA GLU A 178 11.94 10.67 8.05
C GLU A 178 11.96 10.11 9.47
N PHE A 179 12.84 10.62 10.33
CA PHE A 179 12.97 10.16 11.72
C PHE A 179 11.67 10.36 12.52
N GLN A 180 11.01 11.50 12.34
CA GLN A 180 9.74 11.80 13.01
C GLN A 180 8.61 10.86 12.56
N ASP A 181 8.68 10.36 11.33
CA ASP A 181 7.56 9.76 10.61
C ASP A 181 7.70 8.28 10.27
N LEU A 182 8.76 7.62 10.76
CA LEU A 182 9.07 6.21 10.47
C LEU A 182 7.86 5.28 10.63
N ILE A 183 7.04 5.52 11.65
CA ILE A 183 5.81 4.75 11.91
C ILE A 183 4.89 4.79 10.68
N ALA A 184 4.67 5.96 10.10
CA ALA A 184 3.76 6.10 8.98
C ALA A 184 4.32 5.51 7.68
N TYR A 185 5.64 5.58 7.46
CA TYR A 185 6.30 4.90 6.35
C TYR A 185 6.09 3.39 6.48
N TRP A 186 6.39 2.83 7.65
CA TRP A 186 6.22 1.42 7.93
C TRP A 186 4.75 0.99 7.81
N GLU A 187 3.81 1.73 8.39
CA GLU A 187 2.39 1.44 8.26
C GLU A 187 1.96 1.45 6.79
N SER A 188 2.49 2.38 5.97
CA SER A 188 2.12 2.50 4.57
C SER A 188 2.56 1.32 3.71
N THR A 189 3.65 0.64 4.06
CA THR A 189 4.10 -0.60 3.41
C THR A 189 3.58 -1.87 4.12
N HIS A 190 3.03 -1.76 5.32
CA HIS A 190 2.49 -2.86 6.14
C HIS A 190 1.01 -2.65 6.49
N LEU A 191 0.20 -2.26 5.52
CA LEU A 191 -1.25 -2.11 5.72
C LEU A 191 -1.93 -3.45 5.86
N PHE A 192 -2.40 -3.82 7.04
CA PHE A 192 -3.30 -4.97 7.19
C PHE A 192 -4.75 -4.50 7.40
N PRO A 193 -5.74 -5.13 6.74
CA PRO A 193 -7.14 -4.74 6.86
C PRO A 193 -7.68 -5.16 8.24
N VAL A 194 -8.14 -4.19 9.04
CA VAL A 194 -8.83 -4.47 10.31
C VAL A 194 -10.33 -4.62 10.04
N PRO A 195 -10.94 -5.80 10.29
CA PRO A 195 -12.36 -6.03 10.03
C PRO A 195 -13.26 -5.09 10.84
N SER A 196 -14.33 -4.57 10.22
CA SER A 196 -15.28 -3.66 10.89
C SER A 196 -15.97 -4.30 12.11
N SER A 197 -16.07 -5.63 12.17
CA SER A 197 -16.55 -6.34 13.36
C SER A 197 -15.59 -6.22 14.53
N LEU A 198 -14.28 -6.31 14.26
CA LEU A 198 -13.24 -6.19 15.28
C LEU A 198 -13.07 -4.76 15.76
N ILE A 199 -13.19 -3.77 14.85
CA ILE A 199 -13.25 -2.35 15.21
C ILE A 199 -14.43 -2.09 16.15
N ARG A 200 -15.61 -2.67 15.88
CA ARG A 200 -16.79 -2.51 16.77
C ARG A 200 -16.63 -3.16 18.13
N SER A 201 -15.84 -4.22 18.24
CA SER A 201 -15.69 -4.99 19.49
C SER A 201 -14.51 -4.56 20.35
N ASP A 202 -13.51 -3.88 19.80
CA ASP A 202 -12.27 -3.54 20.49
C ASP A 202 -11.96 -2.03 20.41
N PRO A 203 -12.09 -1.28 21.51
CA PRO A 203 -11.81 0.16 21.55
C PRO A 203 -10.39 0.52 21.11
N TYR A 204 -9.40 -0.34 21.35
CA TYR A 204 -8.03 -0.07 20.95
C TYR A 204 -7.89 -0.07 19.43
N LEU A 205 -8.58 -1.00 18.74
CA LEU A 205 -8.55 -1.08 17.28
C LEU A 205 -9.25 0.12 16.62
N VAL A 206 -10.27 0.70 17.26
CA VAL A 206 -10.89 1.96 16.81
C VAL A 206 -9.86 3.08 16.77
N THR A 207 -9.19 3.32 17.91
CA THR A 207 -8.17 4.37 18.03
C THR A 207 -7.01 4.12 17.07
N PHE A 208 -6.52 2.89 17.00
CA PHE A 208 -5.42 2.52 16.12
C PHE A 208 -5.67 2.89 14.65
N VAL A 209 -6.85 2.56 14.11
CA VAL A 209 -7.20 2.86 12.71
C VAL A 209 -7.29 4.38 12.46
N VAL A 210 -7.84 5.13 13.42
CA VAL A 210 -7.94 6.60 13.31
C VAL A 210 -6.55 7.24 13.36
N GLU A 211 -5.74 6.91 14.36
CA GLU A 211 -4.41 7.49 14.50
C GLU A 211 -3.51 7.16 13.32
N ARG A 212 -3.60 5.95 12.77
CA ARG A 212 -2.88 5.55 11.57
C ARG A 212 -3.24 6.43 10.37
N LYS A 213 -4.53 6.73 10.17
CA LYS A 213 -4.98 7.66 9.11
C LYS A 213 -4.42 9.06 9.34
N ASN A 214 -4.43 9.54 10.59
CA ASN A 214 -3.91 10.85 10.95
C ASN A 214 -2.39 10.94 10.71
N ARG A 215 -1.62 9.95 11.17
CA ARG A 215 -0.19 9.83 10.90
C ARG A 215 0.07 9.91 9.40
N ARG A 216 -0.61 9.09 8.59
CA ARG A 216 -0.45 9.11 7.12
C ARG A 216 -0.76 10.49 6.51
N SER A 217 -1.81 11.15 6.98
CA SER A 217 -2.18 12.49 6.51
C SER A 217 -1.08 13.51 6.79
N HIS A 218 -0.57 13.53 8.02
CA HIS A 218 0.50 14.43 8.44
C HIS A 218 1.80 14.20 7.68
N VAL A 219 2.19 12.94 7.46
CA VAL A 219 3.37 12.60 6.65
C VAL A 219 3.16 13.01 5.21
N GLY A 220 1.96 12.81 4.65
CA GLY A 220 1.64 13.29 3.31
C GLY A 220 1.80 14.81 3.17
N ALA A 221 1.41 15.58 4.20
CA ALA A 221 1.62 17.03 4.21
C ALA A 221 3.10 17.41 4.30
N ARG A 222 3.89 16.78 5.18
CA ARG A 222 5.34 17.01 5.30
C ARG A 222 6.11 16.57 4.06
N TRP A 223 5.72 15.45 3.46
CA TRP A 223 6.31 14.95 2.22
C TRP A 223 6.15 15.95 1.07
N LYS A 224 4.99 16.61 0.94
CA LYS A 224 4.80 17.70 -0.04
C LYS A 224 5.78 18.86 0.19
N GLN A 225 6.07 19.20 1.45
CA GLN A 225 7.06 20.23 1.78
C GLN A 225 8.47 19.80 1.35
N ILE A 226 8.85 18.54 1.59
CA ILE A 226 10.13 17.98 1.12
C ILE A 226 10.21 18.00 -0.41
N LEU A 227 9.15 17.60 -1.12
CA LEU A 227 9.11 17.65 -2.59
C LEU A 227 9.26 19.08 -3.12
N ASN A 228 8.73 20.09 -2.43
CA ASN A 228 8.94 21.49 -2.80
C ASN A 228 10.41 21.90 -2.62
N LEU A 229 11.07 21.50 -1.54
CA LEU A 229 12.51 21.74 -1.36
C LEU A 229 13.33 21.05 -2.45
N PHE A 230 12.95 19.81 -2.81
CA PHE A 230 13.58 19.08 -3.90
C PHE A 230 13.42 19.78 -5.25
N LEU A 231 12.23 20.30 -5.56
CA LEU A 231 11.99 21.09 -6.78
C LEU A 231 12.85 22.36 -6.83
N ILE A 232 13.01 23.06 -5.69
CA ILE A 232 13.89 24.24 -5.60
C ILE A 232 15.34 23.83 -5.85
N ALA A 233 15.83 22.78 -5.17
CA ALA A 233 17.19 22.28 -5.35
C ALA A 233 17.48 21.87 -6.81
N MET A 234 16.54 21.22 -7.48
CA MET A 234 16.68 20.88 -8.90
C MET A 234 16.71 22.13 -9.80
N ARG A 235 15.83 23.10 -9.57
CA ARG A 235 15.78 24.35 -10.37
C ARG A 235 17.04 25.18 -10.22
N GLU A 236 17.65 25.17 -9.05
CA GLU A 236 18.92 25.84 -8.75
C GLU A 236 20.16 25.02 -9.20
N GLY A 237 19.96 23.82 -9.78
CA GLY A 237 21.03 23.00 -10.34
C GLY A 237 21.81 22.16 -9.33
N TRP A 238 21.29 21.95 -8.12
CA TRP A 238 21.97 21.19 -7.06
C TRP A 238 21.79 19.67 -7.17
N CYS A 239 20.69 19.22 -7.77
CA CYS A 239 20.40 17.80 -7.96
C CYS A 239 19.47 17.60 -9.16
N ASP A 240 19.22 16.35 -9.53
CA ASP A 240 18.12 15.98 -10.43
C ASP A 240 17.34 14.78 -9.86
N LEU A 241 16.44 14.21 -10.66
CA LEU A 241 15.56 13.08 -10.27
C LEU A 241 16.31 11.88 -9.70
N ASP A 242 17.60 11.71 -9.98
CA ASP A 242 18.40 10.60 -9.46
C ASP A 242 18.51 10.62 -7.93
N LEU A 243 18.38 11.78 -7.29
CA LEU A 243 18.39 11.87 -5.83
C LEU A 243 17.22 11.10 -5.20
N LEU A 244 16.03 11.11 -5.82
CA LEU A 244 14.86 10.36 -5.34
C LEU A 244 14.98 8.84 -5.57
N LEU A 245 15.93 8.42 -6.41
CA LEU A 245 16.23 7.01 -6.67
C LEU A 245 17.33 6.48 -5.74
N ASP A 246 17.98 7.36 -4.99
CA ASP A 246 19.03 6.98 -4.05
C ASP A 246 18.44 6.16 -2.88
N PRO A 247 19.09 5.04 -2.49
CA PRO A 247 18.68 4.21 -1.34
C PRO A 247 18.47 4.97 -0.03
N TYR A 248 19.11 6.13 0.12
CA TYR A 248 18.96 6.98 1.29
C TYR A 248 17.50 7.45 1.46
N PHE A 249 16.79 7.75 0.38
CA PHE A 249 15.44 8.31 0.43
C PHE A 249 14.36 7.22 0.49
N LEU A 250 13.50 7.29 1.51
CA LEU A 250 12.26 6.54 1.58
C LEU A 250 11.20 7.23 0.73
N HIS A 251 10.77 6.55 -0.32
CA HIS A 251 9.61 6.99 -1.07
C HIS A 251 8.34 6.75 -0.26
N PHE A 252 7.61 7.82 0.08
CA PHE A 252 6.31 7.68 0.76
C PHE A 252 5.24 7.11 -0.20
N PRO A 253 4.69 5.90 0.05
CA PRO A 253 3.76 5.26 -0.88
C PRO A 253 2.49 6.10 -1.08
N LYS A 254 1.99 6.20 -2.31
CA LYS A 254 0.66 6.80 -2.56
C LYS A 254 -0.43 5.87 -2.05
N ARG A 255 -1.66 6.38 -1.93
CA ARG A 255 -2.81 5.53 -1.55
C ARG A 255 -3.04 4.38 -2.53
N THR A 256 -2.77 4.61 -3.81
CA THR A 256 -2.85 3.59 -4.87
C THR A 256 -1.77 2.53 -4.73
N ASP A 257 -0.69 2.84 -4.02
CA ASP A 257 0.48 1.98 -3.83
C ASP A 257 0.41 1.28 -2.47
N GLU A 258 -0.65 1.52 -1.67
CA GLU A 258 -0.90 0.80 -0.42
C GLU A 258 -1.15 -0.68 -0.75
N VAL A 259 -0.15 -1.50 -0.46
CA VAL A 259 -0.28 -2.96 -0.61
C VAL A 259 -0.78 -3.53 0.71
N ALA A 260 -1.95 -4.16 0.64
CA ALA A 260 -2.46 -4.93 1.77
C ALA A 260 -1.47 -6.06 2.11
N TRP A 261 -0.95 -6.01 3.34
CA TRP A 261 -0.31 -7.12 4.02
C TRP A 261 -1.39 -8.00 4.64
N TYR A 262 -1.23 -9.31 4.44
CA TYR A 262 -2.14 -10.34 4.88
C TYR A 262 -1.37 -11.27 5.85
N PRO A 263 -1.32 -10.95 7.15
CA PRO A 263 -0.45 -11.63 8.13
C PRO A 263 -0.61 -13.16 8.13
N GLY A 264 0.48 -13.88 7.87
CA GLY A 264 0.55 -15.35 7.89
C GLY A 264 0.13 -16.03 6.58
N ILE A 265 -0.04 -15.27 5.49
CA ILE A 265 -0.33 -15.84 4.18
C ILE A 265 0.87 -16.66 3.66
N GLU A 266 2.10 -16.28 3.98
CA GLU A 266 3.32 -16.89 3.47
C GLU A 266 3.48 -18.34 3.93
N ALA A 267 3.46 -18.59 5.25
CA ALA A 267 3.49 -19.94 5.80
C ALA A 267 2.28 -20.78 5.35
N ARG A 268 1.09 -20.18 5.30
CA ARG A 268 -0.12 -20.90 4.88
C ARG A 268 -0.09 -21.30 3.41
N SER A 269 0.26 -20.39 2.51
CA SER A 269 0.35 -20.67 1.08
C SER A 269 1.41 -21.73 0.77
N THR A 270 2.52 -21.76 1.52
CA THR A 270 3.53 -22.81 1.37
C THR A 270 3.02 -24.17 1.83
N ASN A 271 2.31 -24.24 2.96
CA ASN A 271 1.66 -25.47 3.42
C ASN A 271 0.55 -25.97 2.48
N ILE A 272 -0.18 -25.05 1.84
CA ILE A 272 -1.20 -25.42 0.83
C ILE A 272 -0.52 -26.00 -0.41
N ALA A 273 0.57 -25.38 -0.87
CA ALA A 273 1.32 -25.83 -2.04
C ALA A 273 2.01 -27.18 -1.81
N ASP A 274 2.51 -27.43 -0.60
CA ASP A 274 3.09 -28.70 -0.18
C ASP A 274 2.64 -29.06 1.25
N PRO A 275 1.59 -29.88 1.39
CA PRO A 275 1.09 -30.30 2.70
C PRO A 275 2.08 -31.10 3.54
N GLN A 276 3.14 -31.66 2.95
CA GLN A 276 4.14 -32.41 3.70
C GLN A 276 5.17 -31.51 4.40
N LEU A 277 5.26 -30.25 3.97
CA LEU A 277 6.22 -29.28 4.50
C LEU A 277 5.93 -28.92 5.97
N ASN A 278 4.65 -29.01 6.39
CA ASN A 278 4.19 -28.81 7.77
C ASN A 278 4.82 -27.59 8.46
N ARG A 279 4.95 -26.48 7.73
CA ARG A 279 5.52 -25.24 8.25
C ARG A 279 4.63 -24.70 9.37
N ARG A 280 5.23 -24.31 10.48
CA ARG A 280 4.51 -23.64 11.57
C ARG A 280 3.92 -22.33 11.05
N GLU A 281 2.60 -22.15 11.20
CA GLU A 281 1.96 -20.85 10.97
C GLU A 281 2.30 -19.87 12.11
N PRO A 282 2.41 -18.56 11.83
CA PRO A 282 2.77 -17.57 12.83
C PRO A 282 1.70 -17.48 13.93
N ALA A 283 2.14 -17.34 15.18
CA ALA A 283 1.26 -17.23 16.34
C ALA A 283 0.79 -15.78 16.61
N ASP A 284 1.56 -14.79 16.15
CA ASP A 284 1.27 -13.37 16.32
C ASP A 284 1.68 -12.54 15.10
N LEU A 285 1.41 -11.23 15.16
CA LEU A 285 1.72 -10.30 14.07
C LEU A 285 3.22 -10.04 13.91
N ILE A 286 4.04 -10.29 14.93
CA ILE A 286 5.50 -10.07 14.87
C ILE A 286 6.14 -11.23 14.09
N GLU A 287 5.76 -12.47 14.39
CA GLU A 287 6.18 -13.64 13.60
C GLU A 287 5.74 -13.51 12.14
N ALA A 288 4.48 -13.10 11.91
CA ALA A 288 3.96 -12.88 10.56
C ALA A 288 4.67 -11.74 9.82
N LEU A 289 5.10 -10.69 10.53
CA LEU A 289 5.86 -9.58 9.95
C LEU A 289 7.22 -10.06 9.44
N ALA A 290 7.94 -10.84 10.24
CA ALA A 290 9.25 -11.36 9.87
C ALA A 290 9.19 -12.23 8.60
N GLU A 291 8.15 -13.06 8.45
CA GLU A 291 7.94 -13.85 7.23
C GLU A 291 7.64 -12.97 6.01
N CYS A 292 6.81 -11.94 6.20
CA CYS A 292 6.42 -10.99 5.15
C CYS A 292 7.63 -10.21 4.63
N ASP A 293 8.43 -9.64 5.52
CA ASP A 293 9.63 -8.86 5.17
C ASP A 293 10.70 -9.70 4.46
N ALA A 294 10.89 -10.95 4.91
CA ALA A 294 11.81 -11.87 4.25
C ALA A 294 11.36 -12.25 2.84
N THR A 295 10.04 -12.38 2.62
CA THR A 295 9.47 -12.75 1.32
C THR A 295 9.43 -11.57 0.35
N ASP A 296 9.31 -10.35 0.88
CA ASP A 296 9.05 -9.16 0.08
C ASP A 296 9.90 -7.95 0.53
N PRO A 297 11.22 -7.95 0.24
CA PRO A 297 12.18 -6.98 0.78
C PRO A 297 11.85 -5.51 0.47
N TRP A 298 11.06 -5.21 -0.56
CA TRP A 298 10.66 -3.83 -0.85
C TRP A 298 9.78 -3.23 0.25
N ARG A 299 9.08 -4.04 1.06
CA ARG A 299 8.28 -3.54 2.19
C ARG A 299 9.14 -2.85 3.22
N THR A 300 10.41 -3.26 3.30
CA THR A 300 11.44 -2.58 4.09
C THR A 300 12.25 -1.56 3.32
N HIS A 301 11.79 -1.17 2.12
CA HIS A 301 12.52 -0.33 1.18
C HIS A 301 13.95 -0.85 0.91
N TYR A 302 14.14 -2.18 0.96
CA TYR A 302 15.45 -2.83 0.86
C TYR A 302 16.48 -2.40 1.92
N ARG A 303 16.03 -1.78 3.02
CA ARG A 303 16.92 -1.36 4.13
C ARG A 303 17.57 -2.53 4.86
N LEU A 304 17.02 -3.73 4.71
CA LEU A 304 17.61 -4.97 5.24
C LEU A 304 18.36 -5.79 4.17
N ASP A 305 18.32 -5.37 2.89
CA ASP A 305 19.00 -6.03 1.77
C ASP A 305 19.74 -4.98 0.91
N HIS A 306 20.82 -4.45 1.48
CA HIS A 306 21.57 -3.36 0.87
C HIS A 306 22.18 -3.78 -0.47
N ALA A 307 22.68 -5.01 -0.59
CA ALA A 307 23.30 -5.53 -1.80
C ALA A 307 22.27 -5.76 -2.91
N GLY A 308 21.06 -6.20 -2.57
CA GLY A 308 19.96 -6.40 -3.51
C GLY A 308 19.23 -5.12 -3.93
N HIS A 309 19.53 -3.97 -3.31
CA HIS A 309 18.82 -2.72 -3.55
C HIS A 309 18.77 -2.34 -5.06
N PRO A 310 17.58 -2.12 -5.65
CA PRO A 310 17.42 -1.87 -7.08
C PRO A 310 18.26 -0.72 -7.63
N ALA A 311 18.43 0.35 -6.84
CA ALA A 311 19.23 1.52 -7.22
C ALA A 311 20.71 1.19 -7.51
N ARG A 312 21.28 0.12 -6.93
CA ARG A 312 22.65 -0.32 -7.26
C ARG A 312 22.80 -0.79 -8.72
N ARG A 313 21.69 -1.05 -9.42
CA ARG A 313 21.66 -1.42 -10.84
C ARG A 313 21.66 -0.20 -11.77
N ILE A 314 21.61 1.01 -11.22
CA ILE A 314 21.55 2.26 -11.98
C ILE A 314 22.94 2.91 -11.94
N ALA A 315 23.72 2.71 -13.00
CA ALA A 315 25.12 3.15 -13.06
C ALA A 315 25.32 4.66 -12.85
N ARG A 316 24.35 5.48 -13.26
CA ARG A 316 24.43 6.95 -13.17
C ARG A 316 24.29 7.52 -11.75
N LEU A 317 23.89 6.71 -10.76
CA LEU A 317 23.71 7.21 -9.40
C LEU A 317 25.04 7.44 -8.67
N ALA A 318 26.03 6.57 -8.87
CA ALA A 318 27.25 6.57 -8.07
C ALA A 318 28.05 7.88 -8.24
N GLY A 319 28.38 8.56 -7.13
CA GLY A 319 29.32 9.68 -7.15
C GLY A 319 28.79 10.99 -7.77
N LYS A 320 27.47 11.10 -8.03
CA LYS A 320 26.94 12.11 -8.95
C LYS A 320 26.94 13.56 -8.45
N PHE A 321 26.53 13.80 -7.21
CA PHE A 321 26.31 15.14 -6.64
C PHE A 321 27.40 15.54 -5.63
N PHE A 322 28.63 15.07 -5.85
CA PHE A 322 29.78 15.37 -5.00
C PHE A 322 30.40 16.71 -5.43
N ASN A 323 30.92 17.50 -4.49
CA ASN A 323 31.56 18.81 -4.73
C ASN A 323 30.67 19.87 -5.42
N MET A 324 29.34 19.76 -5.32
CA MET A 324 28.40 20.68 -6.00
C MET A 324 28.58 22.16 -5.60
N ALA A 325 28.96 22.43 -4.35
CA ALA A 325 29.24 23.79 -3.88
C ALA A 325 30.43 24.46 -4.61
N ALA A 326 31.44 23.67 -5.01
CA ALA A 326 32.58 24.17 -5.77
C ALA A 326 32.26 24.37 -7.26
N LEU A 327 31.21 23.70 -7.76
CA LEU A 327 30.83 23.65 -9.18
C LEU A 327 29.74 24.67 -9.56
N ASN A 328 29.06 25.28 -8.60
CA ASN A 328 28.00 26.26 -8.86
C ASN A 328 28.38 27.70 -8.42
N PRO A 329 29.11 28.45 -9.26
CA PRO A 329 29.48 29.85 -8.96
C PRO A 329 28.30 30.83 -8.93
N ASN A 330 27.09 30.39 -9.33
CA ASN A 330 25.87 31.19 -9.36
C ASN A 330 24.87 30.81 -8.25
N ALA A 331 25.25 29.94 -7.31
CA ALA A 331 24.38 29.55 -6.22
C ALA A 331 24.00 30.77 -5.35
N PRO A 332 22.70 31.10 -5.20
CA PRO A 332 22.29 32.19 -4.33
C PRO A 332 22.70 31.90 -2.88
N PRO A 333 23.12 32.91 -2.09
CA PRO A 333 23.33 32.74 -0.66
C PRO A 333 22.06 32.18 -0.01
N LEU A 334 22.22 31.23 0.92
CA LEU A 334 21.11 30.75 1.76
C LEU A 334 20.46 31.96 2.46
N ALA A 335 19.15 32.13 2.27
CA ALA A 335 18.40 33.15 2.99
C ALA A 335 18.48 32.88 4.51
N PRO A 336 18.59 33.91 5.36
CA PRO A 336 18.54 33.74 6.81
C PRO A 336 17.24 33.04 7.21
N GLN A 337 17.35 32.00 8.03
CA GLN A 337 16.20 31.30 8.60
C GLN A 337 15.45 32.24 9.59
N PRO A 338 14.11 32.17 9.68
CA PRO A 338 13.33 32.89 10.68
C PRO A 338 13.55 32.40 12.12
#